data_AF-A0A1M7YVT1-F1
#
_entry.id   AF-A0A1M7YVT1-F1
#
_cell.length_a   1.000
_cell.length_b   1.000
_cell.length_c   1.000
_cell.angle_alpha   90.00
_cell.angle_beta   90.00
_cell.angle_gamma   90.00
#
_symmetry.space_group_name_H-M   'P 1'
#
loop_
_entity.id
_entity.type
_entity.pdbx_description
1 polymer ?
#
loop_
_entity_poly.entity_id
_entity_poly.type
_entity_poly.pdbx_seq_one_letter_code
_entity_poly.pdbx_strand_id
1 'polypeptide(L)' 'MGMENMDFEELKFWFEVVLRSAVPADGKILTAEEKAALAQSCRVLAQTAQYVADKVTEQR' A
#
# COMPACT_ATOMS: atom_id res chain seq x y z
N MET A 1 2.97 10.62 20.96
CA MET A 1 2.38 10.10 19.72
C MET A 1 2.61 8.60 19.72
N GLY A 2 1.55 7.80 19.84
CA GLY A 2 1.66 6.34 19.92
C GLY A 2 2.05 5.75 18.57
N MET A 3 2.87 4.70 18.59
CA MET A 3 3.35 3.98 17.39
C MET A 3 2.20 3.45 16.50
N GLU A 4 1.03 3.20 17.08
CA GLU A 4 -0.20 2.80 16.37
C GLU A 4 -0.68 3.81 15.32
N ASN A 5 -0.50 5.11 15.57
CA ASN A 5 -0.84 6.14 14.59
C ASN A 5 0.14 6.12 13.39
N MET A 6 1.39 5.70 13.60
CA MET A 6 2.38 5.62 12.53
C MET A 6 2.10 4.42 11.60
N ASP A 7 1.71 3.29 12.18
CA ASP A 7 1.34 2.07 11.45
C ASP A 7 0.13 2.29 10.53
N PHE A 8 -0.89 3.02 11.02
CA PHE A 8 -2.09 3.31 10.22
C PHE A 8 -1.84 4.38 9.13
N GLU A 9 -0.98 5.36 9.40
CA GLU A 9 -0.55 6.34 8.39
C GLU A 9 0.32 5.69 7.31
N GLU A 10 1.15 4.70 7.66
CA GLU A 10 1.91 3.91 6.68
C GLU A 10 0.98 3.08 5.77
N LEU A 11 -0.07 2.47 6.35
CA LEU A 11 -1.10 1.77 5.58
C LEU A 11 -1.80 2.70 4.59
N LYS A 12 -2.19 3.90 5.06
CA LYS A 12 -2.82 4.92 4.23
C LYS A 12 -1.89 5.42 3.12
N PHE A 13 -0.61 5.63 3.42
CA PHE A 13 0.39 6.02 2.44
C PHE A 13 0.48 5.00 1.30
N TRP A 14 0.62 3.71 1.63
CA TRP A 14 0.70 2.66 0.60
C TRP A 14 -0.59 2.52 -0.21
N PHE A 15 -1.75 2.75 0.41
CA PHE A 15 -3.02 2.81 -0.30
C PHE A 15 -3.04 3.94 -1.34
N GLU A 16 -2.60 5.14 -0.98
CA GLU A 16 -2.48 6.26 -1.92
C GLU A 16 -1.49 5.98 -3.05
N VAL A 17 -0.37 5.31 -2.75
CA VAL A 17 0.61 4.89 -3.76
C VAL A 17 -0.02 3.92 -4.76
N VAL A 18 -0.76 2.92 -4.30
CA VAL A 18 -1.47 1.98 -5.18
C VAL A 18 -2.48 2.70 -6.08
N LEU A 19 -3.28 3.62 -5.51
CA LEU A 19 -4.24 4.40 -6.29
C LEU A 19 -3.56 5.21 -7.39
N ARG A 20 -2.42 5.84 -7.10
CA ARG A 20 -1.66 6.60 -8.10
C ARG A 20 -1.03 5.68 -9.16
N SER A 21 -0.46 4.56 -8.75
CA SER A 21 0.16 3.60 -9.68
C SER A 21 -0.85 2.88 -10.58
N ALA A 22 -2.14 2.87 -10.21
CA ALA A 22 -3.20 2.29 -11.04
C ALA A 22 -3.61 3.19 -12.21
N VAL A 23 -3.18 4.46 -12.21
CA VAL A 23 -3.46 5.42 -13.29
C VAL A 23 -2.30 5.40 -14.28
N PRO A 24 -2.53 5.03 -15.56
CA PRO A 24 -1.50 5.10 -16.59
C PRO A 24 -1.03 6.55 -16.78
N ALA A 25 0.28 6.77 -16.92
CA ALA A 25 0.82 8.11 -17.11
C ALA A 25 0.31 8.77 -18.41
N ASP A 26 0.03 7.97 -19.44
CA ASP A 26 -0.49 8.41 -20.73
C ASP A 26 -2.02 8.39 -20.83
N GLY A 27 -2.72 7.95 -19.77
CA GLY A 27 -4.17 7.83 -19.70
C GLY A 27 -4.79 6.72 -20.55
N LYS A 28 -4.00 5.80 -21.13
CA LYS A 28 -4.51 4.72 -21.99
C LYS A 28 -4.51 3.37 -21.30
N ILE A 29 -3.33 2.77 -21.18
CA ILE A 29 -3.14 1.45 -20.57
C ILE A 29 -1.81 1.44 -19.83
N LEU A 30 -1.78 0.76 -18.70
CA LEU A 30 -0.52 0.56 -17.98
C LEU A 30 0.44 -0.25 -18.87
N THR A 31 1.62 0.31 -19.08
CA THR A 31 2.77 -0.36 -19.67
C THR A 31 3.19 -1.55 -18.80
N ALA A 32 4.07 -2.41 -19.33
CA ALA A 32 4.59 -3.55 -18.56
C ALA A 32 5.33 -3.10 -17.28
N GLU A 33 6.06 -1.98 -17.38
CA GLU A 33 6.78 -1.39 -16.24
C GLU A 33 5.81 -0.82 -15.19
N GLU A 34 4.80 -0.06 -15.62
CA GLU A 34 3.78 0.47 -14.70
C GLU A 34 2.95 -0.65 -14.05
N LYS A 35 2.66 -1.73 -14.78
CA LYS A 35 2.02 -2.93 -14.21
C LYS A 35 2.90 -3.61 -13.16
N ALA A 36 4.21 -3.70 -13.42
CA ALA A 36 5.15 -4.27 -12.46
C ALA A 36 5.25 -3.40 -11.20
N ALA A 37 5.31 -2.06 -11.37
CA ALA A 37 5.29 -1.11 -10.27
C ALA A 37 4.00 -1.21 -9.45
N LEU A 38 2.83 -1.23 -10.10
CA LEU A 38 1.54 -1.41 -9.43
C LEU A 38 1.48 -2.75 -8.66
N ALA A 39 1.92 -3.85 -9.27
CA ALA A 39 1.95 -5.16 -8.62
C ALA A 39 2.88 -5.17 -7.40
N GLN A 40 4.00 -4.45 -7.46
CA GLN A 40 4.89 -4.28 -6.31
C GLN A 40 4.22 -3.44 -5.21
N SER A 41 3.63 -2.30 -5.55
CA SER A 41 2.90 -1.45 -4.60
C SER A 41 1.77 -2.19 -3.89
N CYS A 42 0.99 -3.00 -4.63
CA CYS A 42 -0.06 -3.85 -4.06
C CYS A 42 0.49 -4.89 -3.07
N ARG A 43 1.66 -5.49 -3.37
CA ARG A 43 2.29 -6.45 -2.45
C ARG A 43 2.75 -5.80 -1.16
N VAL A 44 3.37 -4.61 -1.25
CA VAL A 44 3.81 -3.88 -0.05
C VAL A 44 2.60 -3.46 0.79
N LEU A 45 1.55 -2.93 0.17
CA LEU A 45 0.31 -2.60 0.88
C LEU A 45 -0.28 -3.81 1.62
N ALA A 46 -0.32 -4.98 0.97
CA ALA A 46 -0.82 -6.20 1.61
C ALA A 46 0.05 -6.64 2.80
N GLN A 47 1.37 -6.54 2.68
CA GLN A 47 2.30 -6.85 3.77
C GLN A 47 2.13 -5.88 4.94
N THR A 48 2.02 -4.58 4.68
CA THR A 48 1.75 -3.56 5.70
C THR A 48 0.41 -3.81 6.37
N ALA A 49 -0.66 -4.09 5.61
CA ALA A 49 -1.98 -4.40 6.16
C ALA A 49 -1.95 -5.62 7.10
N GLN A 50 -1.25 -6.68 6.69
CA GLN A 50 -1.08 -7.88 7.50
C GLN A 50 -0.32 -7.56 8.80
N TYR A 51 0.79 -6.83 8.71
CA TYR A 51 1.57 -6.44 9.89
C TYR A 51 0.77 -5.61 10.89
N VAL A 52 -0.01 -4.65 10.41
CA VAL A 52 -0.90 -3.84 11.27
C VAL A 52 -1.99 -4.72 11.89
N ALA A 53 -2.60 -5.62 11.12
CA ALA A 53 -3.61 -6.54 11.64
C ALA A 53 -3.06 -7.48 12.72
N ASP A 54 -1.85 -8.02 12.51
CA ASP A 54 -1.18 -8.89 13.48
C ASP A 54 -0.91 -8.15 14.79
N LYS A 55 -0.36 -6.92 14.72
CA LYS A 55 -0.15 -6.07 15.91
C LYS A 55 -1.44 -5.78 16.68
N VAL A 56 -2.51 -5.41 15.99
CA VAL A 56 -3.81 -5.14 16.65
C VAL A 56 -4.36 -6.39 17.33
N THR A 57 -4.08 -7.57 16.78
CA THR A 57 -4.53 -8.85 17.33
C THR A 57 -3.68 -9.29 18.53
N GLU A 58 -2.36 -9.04 18.51
CA GLU A 58 -1.44 -9.31 19.62
C GLU A 58 -1.61 -8.38 20.83
N GLN A 59 -2.19 -7.20 20.64
CA GLN A 59 -2.51 -6.25 21.72
C GLN A 59 -3.85 -6.53 22.43
N ARG A 60 -4.60 -7.56 22.03
CA ARG A 60 -5.86 -7.98 22.67
C ARG A 60 -5.66 -9.09 23.68
#